data_AF-A0A239Y089-F1
#
_entry.id   AF-A0A239Y089-F1
#
_cell.length_a   1.000
_cell.length_b   1.000
_cell.length_c   1.000
_cell.angle_alpha   90.00
_cell.angle_beta   90.00
_cell.angle_gamma   90.00
#
_symmetry.space_group_name_H-M   'P 1'
#
loop_
_entity.id
_entity.type
_entity.pdbx_description
1 polymer ?
#
loop_
_entity_poly.entity_id
_entity_poly.type
_entity_poly.pdbx_seq_one_letter_code
_entity_poly.pdbx_strand_id
1 'polypeptide(L)'
;MKLKGIVIGLAMALAFTMTGQAISIEELQSSPQFKVIHESRPDVPGADERTTWYLDTGTLEVLEYAPPVYKIKAHVYNVYQSPRKHVIYGDSWIVTYDARQSLASQVYRAKQNRASLTTAIQSAQSASGMEGLEQDLGGFSFDGTPLPRQKAASKRAILRTQLNTTRYDIADILFYEAYHMHFDDIVVK
;
A
#
# COMPACT_ATOMS: atom_id res chain seq x y z
N MET A 1 -27.60 53.41 -26.68
CA MET A 1 -27.70 52.58 -25.46
C MET A 1 -26.41 51.77 -25.30
N LYS A 2 -25.64 52.03 -24.25
CA LYS A 2 -24.46 51.23 -23.87
C LYS A 2 -24.88 50.31 -22.72
N LEU A 3 -24.95 49.00 -22.96
CA LEU A 3 -25.25 48.03 -21.91
C LEU A 3 -23.93 47.60 -21.27
N LYS A 4 -23.67 48.08 -20.04
CA LYS A 4 -22.59 47.61 -19.18
C LYS A 4 -23.03 46.27 -18.57
N GLY A 5 -22.51 45.17 -19.09
CA GLY A 5 -22.64 43.85 -18.46
C GLY A 5 -21.53 43.68 -17.42
N ILE A 6 -21.91 43.66 -16.14
CA ILE A 6 -21.05 43.26 -15.02
C ILE A 6 -20.85 41.74 -15.13
N VAL A 7 -19.61 41.28 -15.27
CA VAL A 7 -19.26 39.86 -15.10
C VAL A 7 -18.73 39.69 -13.69
N ILE A 8 -19.54 39.06 -12.84
CA ILE A 8 -19.15 38.57 -11.51
C ILE A 8 -18.35 37.29 -11.74
N GLY A 9 -17.03 37.34 -11.53
CA GLY A 9 -16.18 36.15 -11.45
C GLY A 9 -16.10 35.67 -10.01
N LEU A 10 -16.98 34.75 -9.60
CA LEU A 10 -16.81 34.01 -8.35
C LEU A 10 -15.86 32.83 -8.62
N ALA A 11 -14.59 33.01 -8.30
CA ALA A 11 -13.62 31.91 -8.28
C ALA A 11 -13.93 31.00 -7.08
N MET A 12 -14.75 29.98 -7.30
CA MET A 12 -14.89 28.87 -6.35
C MET A 12 -13.58 28.08 -6.34
N ALA A 13 -12.80 28.25 -5.27
CA ALA A 13 -11.77 27.29 -4.90
C ALA A 13 -12.46 26.00 -4.45
N LEU A 14 -12.69 25.07 -5.37
CA LEU A 14 -13.05 23.69 -5.04
C LEU A 14 -11.82 23.02 -4.44
N ALA A 15 -11.68 23.10 -3.12
CA ALA A 15 -10.94 22.09 -2.39
C ALA A 15 -11.71 20.78 -2.55
N PHE A 16 -11.36 19.97 -3.54
CA PHE A 16 -11.82 18.60 -3.62
C PHE A 16 -11.33 17.89 -2.36
N THR A 17 -12.19 17.77 -1.36
CA THR A 17 -12.06 16.69 -0.38
C THR A 17 -12.19 15.42 -1.20
N MET A 18 -11.09 14.70 -1.44
CA MET A 18 -11.17 13.34 -1.97
C MET A 18 -11.87 12.49 -0.91
N THR A 19 -13.21 12.50 -0.93
CA THR A 19 -13.99 11.48 -0.26
C THR A 19 -13.76 10.23 -1.08
N GLY A 20 -12.93 9.30 -0.59
CA GLY A 20 -12.94 7.95 -1.12
C GLY A 20 -14.38 7.43 -1.11
N GLN A 21 -14.69 6.54 -2.05
CA GLN A 21 -16.01 5.90 -2.05
C GLN A 21 -16.24 5.24 -0.69
N ALA A 22 -17.43 5.43 -0.11
CA ALA A 22 -17.81 4.79 1.14
C ALA A 22 -17.62 3.27 1.01
N ILE A 23 -16.99 2.65 2.01
CA ILE A 23 -16.69 1.22 2.02
C ILE A 23 -17.17 0.63 3.34
N SER A 24 -17.96 -0.44 3.28
CA SER A 24 -18.49 -1.14 4.45
C SER A 24 -17.74 -2.44 4.72
N ILE A 25 -17.87 -2.99 5.93
CA ILE A 25 -17.29 -4.29 6.26
C ILE A 25 -17.95 -5.42 5.48
N GLU A 26 -19.25 -5.31 5.21
CA GLU A 26 -20.00 -6.29 4.42
C GLU A 26 -19.45 -6.32 2.99
N GLU A 27 -19.19 -5.17 2.38
CA GLU A 27 -18.62 -5.08 1.04
C GLU A 27 -17.23 -5.72 0.98
N LEU A 28 -16.35 -5.41 1.94
CA LEU A 28 -15.00 -6.01 2.02
C LEU A 28 -15.02 -7.53 2.21
N GLN A 29 -16.04 -8.08 2.87
CA GLN A 29 -16.13 -9.51 3.19
C GLN A 29 -16.91 -10.34 2.18
N SER A 30 -17.85 -9.72 1.45
CA SER A 30 -18.78 -10.43 0.56
C SER A 30 -18.46 -10.22 -0.92
N SER A 31 -17.83 -9.11 -1.31
CA SER A 31 -17.52 -8.86 -2.71
C SER A 31 -16.23 -9.59 -3.13
N PRO A 32 -16.26 -10.31 -4.27
CA PRO A 32 -15.10 -11.06 -4.76
C PRO A 32 -13.92 -10.17 -5.19
N GLN A 33 -14.15 -8.86 -5.36
CA GLN A 33 -13.07 -7.92 -5.72
C GLN A 33 -12.09 -7.70 -4.56
N PHE A 34 -12.51 -7.93 -3.31
CA PHE A 34 -11.65 -7.70 -2.15
C PHE A 34 -10.99 -9.01 -1.71
N LYS A 35 -9.66 -8.99 -1.65
CA LYS A 35 -8.85 -10.13 -1.21
C LYS A 35 -8.19 -9.82 0.12
N VAL A 36 -8.33 -10.70 1.11
CA VAL A 36 -7.51 -10.60 2.34
C VAL A 36 -6.05 -10.88 1.99
N ILE A 37 -5.18 -9.91 2.27
CA ILE A 37 -3.74 -9.98 1.96
C ILE A 37 -2.86 -10.06 3.21
N HIS A 38 -3.33 -9.61 4.37
CA HIS A 38 -2.57 -9.72 5.61
C HIS A 38 -3.51 -9.70 6.80
N GLU A 39 -3.08 -10.37 7.87
CA GLU A 39 -3.74 -10.33 9.17
C GLU A 39 -2.72 -10.22 10.29
N SER A 40 -3.03 -9.37 11.27
CA SER A 40 -2.23 -9.27 12.48
C SER A 40 -3.12 -9.31 13.71
N ARG A 41 -2.60 -9.92 14.77
CA ARG A 41 -3.15 -9.95 16.12
C ARG A 41 -2.05 -9.55 17.09
N PRO A 42 -2.36 -8.85 18.20
CA PRO A 42 -1.38 -8.60 19.23
C PRO A 42 -0.85 -9.92 19.79
N ASP A 43 0.46 -9.96 20.04
CA ASP A 43 1.10 -11.06 20.76
C ASP A 43 0.91 -10.89 22.28
N VAL A 44 -0.36 -10.78 22.68
CA VAL A 44 -0.77 -10.60 24.08
C VAL A 44 -1.91 -11.58 24.37
N PRO A 45 -1.76 -12.49 25.35
CA PRO A 45 -2.81 -13.42 25.73
C PRO A 45 -4.11 -12.70 26.11
N GLY A 46 -5.23 -13.11 25.52
CA GLY A 46 -6.55 -12.54 25.78
C GLY A 46 -6.84 -11.20 25.08
N ALA A 47 -5.92 -10.70 24.23
CA ALA A 47 -6.22 -9.56 23.38
C ALA A 47 -7.23 -9.98 22.29
N ASP A 48 -8.40 -9.34 22.31
CA ASP A 48 -9.43 -9.49 21.27
C ASP A 48 -9.29 -8.37 20.24
N GLU A 49 -8.07 -8.14 19.76
CA GLU A 49 -7.80 -7.15 18.72
C GLU A 49 -7.30 -7.84 17.45
N ARG A 50 -7.80 -7.39 16.30
CA ARG A 50 -7.38 -7.90 14.99
C ARG A 50 -7.32 -6.76 13.99
N THR A 51 -6.28 -6.78 13.17
CA THR A 51 -6.23 -5.97 11.96
C THR A 51 -6.20 -6.89 10.76
N THR A 52 -7.06 -6.63 9.78
CA THR A 52 -7.12 -7.36 8.51
C THR A 52 -6.94 -6.37 7.37
N TRP A 53 -6.06 -6.68 6.44
CA TRP A 53 -5.82 -5.88 5.25
C TRP A 53 -6.46 -6.54 4.04
N TYR A 54 -7.21 -5.74 3.29
CA TYR A 54 -7.87 -6.11 2.05
C TYR A 54 -7.23 -5.36 0.89
N LEU A 55 -6.94 -6.07 -0.19
CA LEU A 55 -6.63 -5.51 -1.50
C LEU A 55 -7.93 -5.40 -2.30
N ASP A 56 -8.22 -4.22 -2.85
CA ASP A 56 -9.19 -4.11 -3.94
C ASP A 56 -8.51 -4.48 -5.26
N THR A 57 -8.74 -5.72 -5.70
CA THR A 57 -8.15 -6.27 -6.93
C THR A 57 -8.59 -5.52 -8.18
N GLY A 58 -9.77 -4.87 -8.16
CA GLY A 58 -10.27 -4.06 -9.28
C GLY A 58 -9.50 -2.75 -9.49
N THR A 59 -8.67 -2.36 -8.52
CA THR A 59 -7.86 -1.12 -8.57
C THR A 59 -6.37 -1.40 -8.82
N LEU A 60 -6.00 -2.67 -8.98
CA LEU A 60 -4.63 -3.07 -9.25
C LEU A 60 -4.24 -2.63 -10.67
N GLU A 61 -3.28 -1.71 -10.74
CA GLU A 61 -2.82 -1.09 -11.97
C GLU A 61 -1.29 -1.15 -12.06
N VAL A 62 -0.77 -1.70 -13.16
CA VAL A 62 0.65 -1.66 -13.48
C VAL A 62 0.95 -0.31 -14.12
N LEU A 63 1.60 0.59 -13.37
CA LEU A 63 1.99 1.91 -13.83
C LEU A 63 3.29 1.90 -14.65
N GLU A 64 4.21 0.98 -14.32
CA GLU A 64 5.48 0.83 -15.02
C GLU A 64 5.92 -0.63 -14.99
N TYR A 65 6.21 -1.17 -16.17
CA TYR A 65 6.82 -2.48 -16.37
C TYR A 65 8.08 -2.30 -17.24
N ALA A 66 9.15 -1.83 -16.61
CA ALA A 66 10.42 -1.56 -17.27
C ALA A 66 11.57 -2.19 -16.48
N PRO A 67 11.75 -3.53 -16.55
CA PRO A 67 12.79 -4.22 -15.80
C PRO A 67 14.15 -3.49 -15.90
N PRO A 68 14.82 -3.23 -14.77
CA PRO A 68 14.58 -3.83 -13.45
C PRO A 68 13.60 -3.06 -12.55
N VAL A 69 12.95 -2.01 -13.05
CA VAL A 69 12.04 -1.16 -12.26
C VAL A 69 10.58 -1.51 -12.56
N TYR A 70 9.79 -1.60 -11.51
CA TYR A 70 8.36 -1.86 -11.59
C TYR A 70 7.62 -0.82 -10.75
N LYS A 71 6.40 -0.49 -11.17
CA LYS A 71 5.53 0.41 -10.40
C LYS A 71 4.10 -0.09 -10.45
N ILE A 72 3.52 -0.29 -9.28
CA ILE A 72 2.16 -0.83 -9.11
C ILE A 72 1.36 0.17 -8.29
N LYS A 73 0.11 0.38 -8.67
CA LYS A 73 -0.89 1.10 -7.88
C LYS A 73 -2.01 0.15 -7.46
N ALA A 74 -2.50 0.30 -6.24
CA ALA A 74 -3.67 -0.41 -5.74
C ALA A 74 -4.30 0.33 -4.56
N HIS A 75 -5.58 0.09 -4.30
CA HIS A 75 -6.23 0.49 -3.05
C HIS A 75 -6.14 -0.65 -2.04
N VAL A 76 -5.75 -0.30 -0.82
CA VAL A 76 -5.64 -1.22 0.31
C VAL A 76 -6.48 -0.67 1.45
N TYR A 77 -7.29 -1.53 2.06
CA TYR A 77 -8.12 -1.21 3.20
C TYR A 77 -7.64 -1.96 4.43
N ASN A 78 -7.34 -1.26 5.52
CA ASN A 78 -7.09 -1.88 6.81
C ASN A 78 -8.35 -1.78 7.69
N VAL A 79 -8.83 -2.94 8.12
CA VAL A 79 -9.94 -3.09 9.06
C VAL A 79 -9.35 -3.34 10.43
N TYR A 80 -9.55 -2.42 11.36
CA TYR A 80 -9.19 -2.59 12.77
C TYR A 80 -10.43 -2.90 13.58
N GLN A 81 -10.36 -3.98 14.36
CA GLN A 81 -11.42 -4.45 15.23
C GLN A 81 -10.88 -4.72 16.64
N SER A 82 -11.55 -4.16 17.64
CA SER A 82 -11.41 -4.47 19.05
C SER A 82 -12.75 -4.26 19.77
N PRO A 83 -12.93 -4.71 21.02
CA PRO A 83 -14.22 -4.58 21.72
C PRO A 83 -14.74 -3.15 21.83
N ARG A 84 -13.87 -2.14 21.69
CA ARG A 84 -14.21 -0.72 21.82
C ARG A 84 -14.14 0.05 20.51
N LYS A 85 -13.58 -0.51 19.44
CA LYS A 85 -13.32 0.25 18.19
C LYS A 85 -13.37 -0.64 16.97
N HIS A 86 -14.17 -0.22 16.00
CA HIS A 86 -14.39 -0.88 14.72
C HIS A 86 -14.27 0.17 13.63
N VAL A 87 -13.19 0.12 12.85
CA VAL A 87 -12.93 1.14 11.84
C VAL A 87 -12.25 0.53 10.62
N ILE A 88 -12.56 1.11 9.47
CA ILE A 88 -11.95 0.83 8.18
C ILE A 88 -11.15 2.06 7.79
N TYR A 89 -9.96 1.85 7.28
CA TYR A 89 -9.07 2.89 6.79
C TYR A 89 -8.62 2.51 5.38
N GLY A 90 -8.90 3.36 4.40
CA GLY A 90 -8.46 3.15 3.02
C GLY A 90 -7.21 3.98 2.72
N ASP A 91 -6.28 3.41 1.98
CA ASP A 91 -5.13 4.12 1.43
C ASP A 91 -4.92 3.67 -0.03
N SER A 92 -4.64 4.60 -0.95
CA SER A 92 -4.13 4.29 -2.29
C SER A 92 -2.62 4.16 -2.20
N TRP A 93 -2.11 2.98 -2.51
CA TRP A 93 -0.70 2.65 -2.51
C TRP A 93 -0.16 2.73 -3.92
N ILE A 94 0.94 3.44 -4.10
CA ILE A 94 1.80 3.35 -5.28
C ILE A 94 3.14 2.83 -4.79
N VAL A 95 3.50 1.62 -5.19
CA VAL A 95 4.77 0.99 -4.81
C VAL A 95 5.69 0.94 -6.02
N THR A 96 6.90 1.46 -5.85
CA THR A 96 8.00 1.34 -6.81
C THR A 96 8.94 0.26 -6.32
N TYR A 97 9.40 -0.60 -7.22
CA TYR A 97 10.26 -1.75 -6.95
C TYR A 97 11.49 -1.64 -7.83
N ASP A 98 12.67 -1.63 -7.22
CA ASP A 98 13.95 -1.77 -7.91
C ASP A 98 14.49 -3.18 -7.69
N ALA A 99 14.25 -4.06 -8.65
CA ALA A 99 14.66 -5.46 -8.56
C ALA A 99 16.18 -5.65 -8.55
N ARG A 100 16.99 -4.61 -8.82
CA ARG A 100 18.42 -4.68 -8.54
C ARG A 100 18.67 -4.88 -7.06
N GLN A 101 17.80 -4.41 -6.17
CA GLN A 101 17.95 -4.53 -4.72
C GLN A 101 17.23 -5.74 -4.12
N SER A 102 16.53 -6.55 -4.91
CA SER A 102 15.90 -7.79 -4.45
C SER A 102 16.91 -8.71 -3.75
N LEU A 103 16.43 -9.53 -2.82
CA LEU A 103 17.29 -10.48 -2.12
C LEU A 103 18.09 -11.38 -3.08
N ALA A 104 17.44 -11.95 -4.09
CA ALA A 104 18.10 -12.83 -5.05
C ALA A 104 19.17 -12.10 -5.88
N SER A 105 18.94 -10.84 -6.29
CA SER A 105 19.95 -10.02 -6.97
C SER A 105 21.15 -9.70 -6.07
N GLN A 106 20.91 -9.35 -4.80
CA GLN A 106 21.99 -9.09 -3.84
C GLN A 106 22.84 -10.35 -3.61
N VAL A 107 22.18 -11.50 -3.41
CA VAL A 107 22.84 -12.80 -3.24
C VAL A 107 23.61 -13.19 -4.49
N TYR A 108 23.05 -12.98 -5.68
CA TYR A 108 23.71 -13.26 -6.95
C TYR A 108 25.01 -12.46 -7.08
N ARG A 109 24.96 -11.13 -6.89
CA ARG A 109 26.16 -10.27 -6.96
C ARG A 109 27.20 -10.63 -5.91
N ALA A 110 26.77 -10.97 -4.69
CA ALA A 110 27.68 -11.40 -3.63
C ALA A 110 28.42 -12.68 -4.02
N LYS A 111 27.73 -13.67 -4.64
CA LYS A 111 28.38 -14.89 -5.14
C LYS A 111 29.39 -14.60 -6.26
N GLN A 112 29.04 -13.74 -7.23
CA GLN A 112 29.95 -13.37 -8.33
C GLN A 112 31.24 -12.70 -7.80
N ASN A 113 31.09 -11.84 -6.79
CA ASN A 113 32.19 -11.09 -6.22
C ASN A 113 32.91 -11.80 -5.06
N ARG A 114 32.53 -13.07 -4.76
CA ARG A 114 33.02 -13.82 -3.57
C ARG A 114 32.89 -13.02 -2.26
N ALA A 115 31.82 -12.23 -2.16
CA ALA A 115 31.50 -11.40 -0.99
C ALA A 115 30.64 -12.16 0.03
N SER A 116 30.48 -11.58 1.21
CA SER A 116 29.67 -12.14 2.31
C SER A 116 28.19 -12.19 1.96
N LEU A 117 27.59 -13.39 2.04
CA LEU A 117 26.14 -13.58 1.89
C LEU A 117 25.37 -12.94 3.04
N THR A 118 25.94 -12.92 4.25
CA THR A 118 25.33 -12.25 5.41
C THR A 118 25.18 -10.76 5.15
N THR A 119 26.19 -10.12 4.57
CA THR A 119 26.13 -8.70 4.19
C THR A 119 25.08 -8.47 3.11
N ALA A 120 24.97 -9.36 2.11
CA ALA A 120 23.93 -9.27 1.08
C ALA A 120 22.51 -9.33 1.65
N ILE A 121 22.26 -10.22 2.62
CA ILE A 121 20.97 -10.34 3.31
C ILE A 121 20.67 -9.06 4.11
N GLN A 122 21.64 -8.53 4.85
CA GLN A 122 21.46 -7.28 5.61
C GLN A 122 21.21 -6.07 4.69
N SER A 123 21.88 -6.02 3.55
CA SER A 123 21.62 -5.00 2.52
C SER A 123 20.18 -5.11 1.98
N ALA A 124 19.71 -6.31 1.65
CA ALA A 124 18.31 -6.50 1.21
C ALA A 124 17.29 -6.13 2.31
N GLN A 125 17.63 -6.35 3.60
CA GLN A 125 16.76 -5.97 4.72
C GLN A 125 16.65 -4.46 4.91
N SER A 126 17.78 -3.75 4.82
CA SER A 126 17.87 -2.30 5.05
C SER A 126 17.60 -1.46 3.79
N ALA A 127 17.68 -2.06 2.62
CA ALA A 127 17.41 -1.46 1.32
C ALA A 127 16.80 -2.52 0.39
N SER A 128 15.51 -2.81 0.59
CA SER A 128 14.77 -3.79 -0.22
C SER A 128 14.62 -3.40 -1.68
N GLY A 129 14.80 -2.12 -2.02
CA GLY A 129 14.42 -1.58 -3.33
C GLY A 129 12.95 -1.23 -3.47
N MET A 130 12.14 -1.40 -2.42
CA MET A 130 10.74 -1.00 -2.41
C MET A 130 10.58 0.41 -1.81
N GLU A 131 9.77 1.23 -2.47
CA GLU A 131 9.35 2.54 -1.98
C GLU A 131 7.83 2.69 -2.15
N GLY A 132 7.14 3.01 -1.06
CA GLY A 132 5.69 3.20 -1.06
C GLY A 132 5.32 4.68 -0.96
N LEU A 133 4.43 5.12 -1.83
CA LEU A 133 3.65 6.34 -1.69
C LEU A 133 2.22 5.97 -1.30
N GLU A 134 1.78 6.43 -0.14
CA GLU A 134 0.42 6.24 0.37
C GLU A 134 -0.35 7.54 0.34
N GLN A 135 -1.55 7.52 -0.25
CA GLN A 135 -2.51 8.61 -0.23
C GLN A 135 -3.77 8.17 0.51
N ASP A 136 -4.25 9.00 1.44
CA ASP A 136 -5.44 8.70 2.23
C ASP A 136 -6.69 8.64 1.34
N LEU A 137 -7.47 7.57 1.48
CA LEU A 137 -8.81 7.45 0.88
C LEU A 137 -9.93 7.74 1.89
N GLY A 138 -9.59 7.91 3.17
CA GLY A 138 -10.54 8.19 4.24
C GLY A 138 -10.61 7.10 5.30
N GLY A 139 -11.38 7.38 6.35
CA GLY A 139 -11.77 6.42 7.36
C GLY A 139 -13.27 6.19 7.32
N PHE A 140 -13.72 5.00 7.69
CA PHE A 140 -15.13 4.60 7.62
C PHE A 140 -15.48 3.74 8.83
N SER A 141 -16.69 3.85 9.35
CA SER A 141 -17.25 2.83 10.25
C SER A 141 -17.60 1.57 9.46
N PHE A 142 -17.94 0.49 10.17
CA PHE A 142 -18.24 -0.79 9.54
C PHE A 142 -19.50 -0.76 8.65
N ASP A 143 -20.43 0.14 8.90
CA ASP A 143 -21.60 0.37 8.04
C ASP A 143 -21.30 1.25 6.81
N GLY A 144 -20.05 1.72 6.65
CA GLY A 144 -19.63 2.58 5.55
C GLY A 144 -19.79 4.08 5.80
N THR A 145 -20.23 4.50 6.99
CA THR A 145 -20.32 5.94 7.30
C THR A 145 -18.92 6.57 7.32
N PRO A 146 -18.67 7.66 6.56
CA PRO A 146 -17.38 8.34 6.57
C PRO A 146 -17.04 8.89 7.96
N LEU A 147 -15.79 8.69 8.37
CA LEU A 147 -15.22 9.21 9.61
C LEU A 147 -14.19 10.30 9.30
N PRO A 148 -14.04 11.31 10.18
CA PRO A 148 -12.97 12.29 10.05
C PRO A 148 -11.60 11.60 10.04
N ARG A 149 -10.94 11.64 8.89
CA ARG A 149 -9.56 11.22 8.70
C ARG A 149 -8.93 12.14 7.68
N GLN A 150 -7.77 12.66 8.03
CA GLN A 150 -6.95 13.40 7.09
C GLN A 150 -5.50 13.04 7.36
N LYS A 151 -4.97 12.12 6.56
CA LYS A 151 -3.55 11.76 6.56
C LYS A 151 -2.89 12.38 5.34
N ALA A 152 -1.82 13.14 5.56
CA ALA A 152 -1.01 13.65 4.46
C ALA A 152 -0.40 12.49 3.67
N ALA A 153 -0.25 12.68 2.35
CA ALA A 153 0.43 11.69 1.52
C ALA A 153 1.84 11.43 2.08
N SER A 154 2.23 10.16 2.16
CA SER A 154 3.51 9.76 2.74
C SER A 154 4.29 8.89 1.77
N LYS A 155 5.53 9.29 1.48
CA LYS A 155 6.48 8.52 0.68
C LYS A 155 7.57 7.97 1.59
N ARG A 156 7.83 6.66 1.56
CA ARG A 156 8.85 6.04 2.41
C ARG A 156 9.40 4.76 1.80
N ALA A 157 10.65 4.43 2.14
CA ALA A 157 11.22 3.11 1.86
C ALA A 157 10.44 2.02 2.62
N ILE A 158 10.18 0.90 1.97
CA ILE A 158 9.53 -0.27 2.58
C ILE A 158 10.61 -1.30 2.88
N LEU A 159 11.13 -1.27 4.10
CA LEU A 159 12.21 -2.15 4.55
C LEU A 159 11.71 -3.55 4.92
N ARG A 160 12.57 -4.55 4.81
CA ARG A 160 12.30 -5.93 5.24
C ARG A 160 12.88 -6.15 6.64
N THR A 161 12.31 -5.46 7.62
CA THR A 161 12.70 -5.53 9.04
C THR A 161 11.53 -5.99 9.89
N GLN A 162 11.79 -6.48 11.12
CA GLN A 162 10.73 -6.89 12.05
C GLN A 162 9.67 -5.81 12.31
N LEU A 163 10.06 -4.53 12.30
CA LEU A 163 9.14 -3.40 12.53
C LEU A 163 8.32 -3.03 11.28
N ASN A 164 8.70 -3.48 10.09
CA ASN A 164 8.08 -3.09 8.84
C ASN A 164 7.56 -4.29 8.02
N THR A 165 7.44 -5.46 8.67
CA THR A 165 6.97 -6.71 8.05
C THR A 165 5.64 -6.54 7.34
N THR A 166 4.60 -6.02 8.00
CA THR A 166 3.27 -5.86 7.38
C THR A 166 3.30 -5.05 6.07
N ARG A 167 4.05 -3.95 6.03
CA ARG A 167 4.14 -3.11 4.80
C ARG A 167 4.91 -3.82 3.70
N TYR A 168 5.97 -4.54 4.07
CA TYR A 168 6.75 -5.33 3.14
C TYR A 168 5.93 -6.50 2.57
N ASP A 169 5.24 -7.27 3.43
CA ASP A 169 4.40 -8.40 3.05
C ASP A 169 3.27 -7.94 2.11
N ILE A 170 2.60 -6.82 2.44
CA ILE A 170 1.59 -6.23 1.56
C ILE A 170 2.20 -5.87 0.20
N ALA A 171 3.34 -5.18 0.17
CA ALA A 171 3.99 -4.80 -1.08
C ALA A 171 4.41 -6.02 -1.93
N ASP A 172 4.98 -7.05 -1.31
CA ASP A 172 5.33 -8.29 -2.03
C ASP A 172 4.09 -9.01 -2.57
N ILE A 173 2.98 -9.02 -1.83
CA ILE A 173 1.70 -9.55 -2.33
C ILE A 173 1.18 -8.72 -3.50
N LEU A 174 1.23 -7.39 -3.44
CA LEU A 174 0.85 -6.55 -4.59
C LEU A 174 1.67 -6.90 -5.84
N PHE A 175 2.97 -7.14 -5.65
CA PHE A 175 3.86 -7.59 -6.72
C PHE A 175 3.46 -8.95 -7.28
N TYR A 176 3.15 -9.91 -6.39
CA TYR A 176 2.69 -11.25 -6.79
C TYR A 176 1.33 -11.23 -7.50
N GLU A 177 0.38 -10.42 -7.06
CA GLU A 177 -0.92 -10.30 -7.74
C GLU A 177 -0.76 -9.69 -9.14
N ALA A 178 0.18 -8.76 -9.33
CA ALA A 178 0.41 -8.12 -10.62
C ALA A 178 1.25 -8.98 -11.59
N TYR A 179 2.25 -9.72 -11.08
CA TYR A 179 3.27 -10.38 -11.90
C TYR A 179 3.44 -11.88 -11.67
N HIS A 180 2.71 -12.46 -10.70
CA HIS A 180 2.75 -13.88 -10.35
C HIS A 180 4.16 -14.40 -10.01
N MET A 181 4.94 -13.56 -9.34
CA MET A 181 6.26 -13.89 -8.81
C MET A 181 6.51 -13.05 -7.55
N HIS A 182 7.37 -13.51 -6.65
CA HIS A 182 7.79 -12.70 -5.50
C HIS A 182 8.89 -11.74 -5.91
N PHE A 183 8.87 -10.53 -5.34
CA PHE A 183 9.87 -9.51 -5.68
C PHE A 183 11.29 -9.98 -5.31
N ASP A 184 11.43 -10.64 -4.16
CA ASP A 184 12.71 -11.11 -3.64
C ASP A 184 13.36 -12.21 -4.50
N ASP A 185 12.60 -12.87 -5.37
CA ASP A 185 13.08 -13.94 -6.25
C ASP A 185 13.65 -13.42 -7.58
N ILE A 186 13.48 -12.14 -7.88
CA ILE A 186 13.97 -11.56 -9.14
C ILE A 186 15.49 -11.49 -9.12
N VAL A 187 16.14 -11.98 -10.17
CA VAL A 187 17.59 -11.83 -10.38
C VAL A 187 17.87 -10.87 -11.52
N VAL A 188 18.47 -9.74 -11.18
CA VAL A 188 19.08 -8.80 -12.12
C VAL A 188 20.60 -9.04 -12.09
N LYS A 189 21.15 -9.45 -13.23
CA LYS A 189 22.55 -9.87 -13.36
C LYS A 189 23.51 -8.69 -13.37
#